data_AF-A0A7Z8L7Y4-F1
#
_entry.id   AF-A0A7Z8L7Y4-F1
#
_cell.length_a   1.000
_cell.length_b   1.000
_cell.length_c   1.000
_cell.angle_alpha   90.00
_cell.angle_beta   90.00
_cell.angle_gamma   90.00
#
_symmetry.space_group_name_H-M   'P 1'
#
loop_
_entity.id
_entity.type
_entity.pdbx_description
1 polymer ?
#
loop_
_entity_poly.entity_id
_entity_poly.type
_entity_poly.pdbx_seq_one_letter_code
_entity_poly.pdbx_strand_id
1 'polypeptide(L)'
;MNQQRYIADYTVVGSIYEPVMSVLSYGTVLDVQAVASADRRYITLTLRPSTAEIEVWRTYGRTSPLLGGRTENISEDGIASAPEDDFFFGWFGNASNLPIYIPQINYQTVRTTVTIPDGGSLLVAGMNRSSSSRSFSGVPFLSHIPFLGRLFSSHGRTEQELKSFIYVEGTILLFEEIEDRL
;
A
#
# COMPACT_ATOMS: atom_id res chain seq x y z
N MET A 1 -10.62 5.06 12.47
CA MET A 1 -9.15 5.00 12.39
C MET A 1 -8.73 3.56 12.59
N ASN A 2 -8.06 2.96 11.62
CA ASN A 2 -7.63 1.55 11.65
C ASN A 2 -6.16 1.46 12.04
N GLN A 3 -5.78 0.38 12.71
CA GLN A 3 -4.42 0.13 13.14
C GLN A 3 -3.99 -1.26 12.69
N GLN A 4 -2.81 -1.36 12.06
CA GLN A 4 -2.21 -2.63 11.68
C GLN A 4 -0.78 -2.70 12.22
N ARG A 5 -0.43 -3.84 12.83
CA ARG A 5 0.92 -4.11 13.32
C ARG A 5 1.77 -4.72 12.22
N TYR A 6 3.03 -4.32 12.12
CA TYR A 6 3.99 -4.87 11.18
C TYR A 6 5.38 -4.99 11.82
N ILE A 7 6.23 -5.86 11.27
CA ILE A 7 7.63 -5.98 11.69
C ILE A 7 8.40 -4.87 10.98
N ALA A 8 8.85 -3.88 11.76
CA ALA A 8 9.57 -2.72 11.24
C ALA A 8 11.08 -2.91 11.23
N ASP A 9 11.59 -3.75 12.13
CA ASP A 9 13.02 -4.00 12.27
C ASP A 9 13.28 -5.31 13.03
N TYR A 10 14.54 -5.74 13.11
CA TYR A 10 15.00 -6.78 14.01
C TYR A 10 16.17 -6.27 14.84
N THR A 11 16.09 -6.46 16.16
CA THR A 11 17.25 -6.25 17.04
C THR A 11 18.02 -7.55 17.20
N VAL A 12 19.33 -7.45 17.41
CA VAL A 12 20.22 -8.61 17.61
C VAL A 12 20.62 -8.68 19.07
N VAL A 13 20.19 -9.73 19.75
CA VAL A 13 20.60 -10.04 21.13
C VAL A 13 21.34 -11.37 21.11
N GLY A 14 22.68 -11.30 21.14
CA GLY A 14 23.53 -12.47 20.91
C GLY A 14 23.49 -12.90 19.43
N SER A 15 22.95 -14.11 19.18
CA SER A 15 22.74 -14.67 17.82
C SER A 15 21.27 -14.86 17.47
N ILE A 16 20.35 -14.31 18.29
CA ILE A 16 18.90 -14.37 18.09
C ILE A 16 18.44 -13.03 17.52
N TYR A 17 17.64 -13.11 16.44
CA TYR A 17 16.97 -11.94 15.86
C TYR A 17 15.58 -11.80 16.47
N GLU A 18 15.34 -10.69 17.17
CA GLU A 18 14.06 -10.39 17.80
C GLU A 18 13.32 -9.31 16.99
N PRO A 19 12.07 -9.54 16.55
CA PRO A 19 11.33 -8.59 15.73
C PRO A 19 10.85 -7.39 16.56
N VAL A 20 11.14 -6.20 16.06
CA VAL A 20 10.60 -4.95 16.58
C VAL A 20 9.29 -4.64 15.86
N MET A 21 8.19 -4.69 16.61
CA MET A 21 6.85 -4.42 16.09
C MET A 21 6.54 -2.92 16.09
N SER A 22 6.05 -2.41 14.96
CA SER A 22 5.52 -1.05 14.84
C SER A 22 4.03 -1.06 14.48
N VAL A 23 3.33 0.03 14.80
CA VAL A 23 1.91 0.20 14.50
C VAL A 23 1.76 1.24 13.41
N LEU A 24 1.09 0.86 12.32
CA LEU A 24 0.66 1.77 11.28
C LEU A 24 -0.79 2.17 11.51
N SER A 25 -1.04 3.48 11.67
CA SER A 25 -2.38 4.04 11.73
C SER A 25 -2.79 4.61 10.38
N TYR A 26 -3.95 4.21 9.87
CA TYR A 26 -4.47 4.65 8.58
C TYR A 26 -6.00 4.81 8.62
N GLY A 27 -6.55 5.39 7.56
CA GLY A 27 -7.97 5.74 7.44
C GLY A 27 -8.20 7.25 7.32
N THR A 28 -9.46 7.64 7.46
CA THR A 28 -9.90 9.02 7.29
C THR A 28 -10.19 9.67 8.64
N VAL A 29 -9.74 10.91 8.80
CA VAL A 29 -10.07 11.80 9.91
C VAL A 29 -10.63 13.08 9.31
N LEU A 30 -11.74 13.56 9.88
CA LEU A 30 -12.38 14.80 9.45
C LEU A 30 -12.51 15.73 10.65
N ASP A 31 -11.98 16.93 10.50
CA ASP A 31 -12.15 18.03 11.44
C ASP A 31 -13.05 19.09 10.79
N VAL A 32 -14.12 19.47 11.49
CA VAL A 32 -15.18 20.34 10.98
C VAL A 32 -15.52 21.39 12.01
N GLN A 33 -15.54 22.64 11.56
CA GLN A 33 -16.20 23.73 12.25
C GLN A 33 -17.37 24.20 11.39
N ALA A 34 -18.59 24.08 11.91
CA ALA A 34 -19.82 24.42 11.20
C ALA A 34 -20.50 25.62 11.86
N VAL A 35 -21.01 26.54 11.04
CA VAL A 35 -21.85 27.66 11.47
C VAL A 35 -23.06 27.73 10.54
N ALA A 36 -24.26 27.64 11.12
CA ALA A 36 -25.50 27.82 10.39
C ALA A 36 -25.82 29.32 10.23
N SER A 37 -26.34 29.69 9.06
CA SER A 37 -26.86 31.03 8.81
C SER A 37 -28.10 31.31 9.66
N ALA A 38 -28.34 32.57 10.01
CA ALA A 38 -29.47 33.01 10.84
C ALA A 38 -30.84 32.64 10.21
N ASP A 39 -30.90 32.62 8.88
CA ASP A 39 -32.09 32.27 8.10
C ASP A 39 -32.27 30.76 7.88
N ARG A 40 -31.36 29.93 8.43
CA ARG A 40 -31.35 28.47 8.27
C ARG A 40 -31.31 27.98 6.82
N ARG A 41 -30.85 28.82 5.87
CA ARG A 41 -30.77 28.41 4.46
C ARG A 41 -29.41 27.87 4.06
N TYR A 42 -28.37 28.24 4.80
CA TYR A 42 -26.98 27.94 4.46
C TYR A 42 -26.19 27.51 5.68
N ILE A 43 -25.18 26.66 5.45
CA ILE A 43 -24.21 26.20 6.44
C ILE A 43 -22.83 26.52 5.90
N THR A 44 -22.05 27.28 6.65
CA THR A 44 -20.63 27.49 6.38
C THR A 44 -19.81 26.47 7.16
N LEU A 45 -19.03 25.66 6.43
CA LEU A 45 -18.21 24.58 6.95
C LEU A 45 -16.74 24.88 6.69
N THR A 46 -15.94 24.97 7.75
CA THR A 46 -14.47 24.94 7.64
C THR A 46 -14.01 23.50 7.89
N LEU A 47 -13.39 22.92 6.88
CA LEU A 47 -13.13 21.48 6.80
C LEU A 47 -11.64 21.21 6.62
N ARG A 48 -11.16 20.22 7.36
CA ARG A 48 -9.82 19.66 7.20
C ARG A 48 -9.86 18.13 7.16
N PRO A 49 -10.40 17.51 6.09
CA PRO A 49 -10.30 16.07 5.92
C PRO A 49 -8.85 15.67 5.63
N SER A 50 -8.42 14.57 6.26
CA SER A 50 -7.17 13.89 5.98
C SER A 50 -7.42 12.39 5.87
N THR A 51 -7.06 11.80 4.74
CA THR A 51 -7.13 10.36 4.46
C THR A 51 -5.72 9.81 4.31
N ALA A 52 -5.44 8.74 5.04
CA ALA A 52 -4.23 7.94 4.88
C ALA A 52 -4.62 6.55 4.36
N GLU A 53 -4.10 6.18 3.19
CA GLU A 53 -4.30 4.87 2.58
C GLU A 53 -2.96 4.15 2.38
N ILE A 54 -2.94 2.84 2.55
CA ILE A 54 -1.75 2.03 2.32
C ILE A 54 -1.66 1.71 0.83
N GLU A 55 -0.59 2.16 0.17
CA GLU A 55 -0.37 1.97 -1.26
C GLU A 55 0.21 0.59 -1.56
N VAL A 56 1.33 0.23 -0.92
CA VAL A 56 2.01 -1.05 -1.11
C VAL A 56 2.75 -1.44 0.17
N TRP A 57 2.74 -2.72 0.50
CA TRP A 57 3.66 -3.32 1.47
C TRP A 57 4.91 -3.79 0.73
N ARG A 58 6.04 -3.10 0.94
CA ARG A 58 7.33 -3.62 0.48
C ARG A 58 7.90 -4.54 1.54
N THR A 59 8.47 -5.66 1.12
CA THR A 59 9.28 -6.50 1.99
C THR A 59 10.74 -6.28 1.65
N TYR A 60 11.57 -6.14 2.67
CA TYR A 60 13.02 -6.12 2.54
C TYR A 60 13.57 -7.39 3.19
N GLY A 61 14.34 -8.15 2.42
CA GLY A 61 14.81 -9.49 2.75
C GLY A 61 15.04 -10.27 1.44
N ARG A 62 16.04 -11.16 1.39
CA ARG A 62 16.29 -11.94 0.17
C ARG A 62 15.15 -12.95 -0.02
N THR A 63 14.19 -12.66 -0.90
CA THR A 63 13.31 -13.69 -1.49
C THR A 63 14.16 -14.50 -2.46
N SER A 64 14.95 -15.44 -1.95
CA SER A 64 15.64 -16.38 -2.82
C SER A 64 14.56 -17.18 -3.57
N PRO A 65 14.51 -17.16 -4.91
CA PRO A 65 13.67 -18.10 -5.62
C PRO A 65 14.22 -19.49 -5.29
N LEU A 66 13.51 -20.20 -4.43
CA LEU A 66 13.77 -21.60 -4.10
C LEU A 66 13.54 -22.39 -5.40
N LEU A 67 14.57 -22.51 -6.23
CA LEU A 67 14.59 -23.44 -7.34
C LEU A 67 14.63 -24.84 -6.72
N GLY A 68 13.50 -25.55 -6.80
CA GLY A 68 13.34 -27.00 -6.68
C GLY A 68 14.23 -27.69 -5.64
N GLY A 69 13.65 -27.99 -4.48
CA GLY A 69 14.36 -28.49 -3.30
C GLY A 69 15.37 -29.60 -3.56
N ARG A 70 16.54 -29.43 -2.96
CA ARG A 70 17.33 -30.54 -2.43
C ARG A 70 17.09 -30.58 -0.92
N THR A 71 16.45 -31.64 -0.45
CA THR A 71 16.46 -32.01 0.95
C THR A 71 17.89 -32.47 1.26
N GLU A 72 18.71 -31.59 1.83
CA GLU A 72 20.02 -31.98 2.34
C GLU A 72 19.80 -32.82 3.60
N ASN A 73 20.15 -34.11 3.53
CA ASN A 73 20.28 -34.94 4.72
C ASN A 73 21.51 -34.44 5.48
N ILE A 74 21.29 -33.69 6.55
CA ILE A 74 22.33 -33.27 7.48
C ILE A 74 22.80 -34.54 8.21
N SER A 75 24.02 -35.00 7.92
CA SER A 75 24.70 -35.99 8.76
C SER A 75 25.08 -35.35 10.09
N GLU A 76 25.01 -36.14 11.16
CA GLU A 76 25.19 -35.73 12.57
C GLU A 76 26.57 -35.10 12.87
N ASP A 77 27.52 -35.16 11.93
CA ASP A 77 28.85 -34.54 11.99
C ASP A 77 28.97 -33.20 11.22
N GLY A 78 27.89 -32.68 10.64
CA GLY A 78 27.81 -31.30 10.16
C GLY A 78 28.60 -30.93 8.89
N ILE A 79 29.00 -31.92 8.08
CA ILE A 79 29.66 -31.68 6.78
C ILE A 79 28.81 -32.25 5.66
N ALA A 80 28.25 -31.37 4.82
CA ALA A 80 27.52 -31.74 3.62
C ALA A 80 28.48 -32.28 2.55
N SER A 81 28.34 -33.56 2.16
CA SER A 81 29.06 -34.15 1.03
C SER A 81 28.26 -33.92 -0.27
N ALA A 82 28.47 -32.77 -0.91
CA ALA A 82 27.93 -32.50 -2.24
C ALA A 82 28.87 -33.05 -3.34
N PRO A 83 28.32 -33.50 -4.50
CA PRO A 83 29.11 -33.83 -5.69
C PRO A 83 29.89 -32.61 -6.21
N GLU A 84 31.08 -32.84 -6.74
CA GLU A 84 32.13 -31.85 -7.01
C GLU A 84 31.84 -30.80 -8.12
N ASP A 85 30.62 -30.71 -8.65
CA ASP A 85 30.33 -29.87 -9.82
C ASP A 85 29.44 -28.64 -9.53
N ASP A 86 28.89 -28.50 -8.31
CA ASP A 86 28.01 -27.38 -7.90
C ASP A 86 28.66 -26.43 -6.86
N PHE A 87 29.99 -26.22 -6.94
CA PHE A 87 30.74 -25.43 -5.93
C PHE A 87 30.46 -23.92 -5.90
N PHE A 88 29.78 -23.33 -6.89
CA PHE A 88 29.65 -21.86 -6.95
C PHE A 88 28.38 -21.28 -6.30
N PHE A 89 27.35 -22.09 -6.02
CA PHE A 89 26.08 -21.60 -5.46
C PHE A 89 25.65 -22.27 -4.13
N GLY A 90 26.31 -23.34 -3.69
CA GLY A 90 25.97 -24.07 -2.45
C GLY A 90 26.72 -23.64 -1.17
N TRP A 91 27.80 -22.86 -1.27
CA TRP A 91 28.68 -22.54 -0.13
C TRP A 91 28.48 -21.15 0.50
N PHE A 92 27.62 -20.31 -0.07
CA PHE A 92 27.21 -19.06 0.57
C PHE A 92 25.92 -19.29 1.34
N GLY A 93 26.10 -19.63 2.62
CA GLY A 93 25.14 -19.67 3.73
C GLY A 93 23.64 -19.53 3.42
N ASN A 94 22.88 -20.49 3.96
CA ASN A 94 21.46 -20.34 4.27
C ASN A 94 21.21 -18.99 4.98
N ALA A 95 20.89 -17.96 4.20
CA ALA A 95 20.49 -16.67 4.73
C ALA A 95 19.11 -16.87 5.38
N SER A 96 19.07 -16.91 6.70
CA SER A 96 17.84 -16.86 7.49
C SER A 96 16.96 -15.73 6.96
N ASN A 97 15.83 -16.08 6.36
CA ASN A 97 14.90 -15.15 5.75
C ASN A 97 14.18 -14.36 6.86
N LEU A 98 14.63 -13.13 7.13
CA LEU A 98 14.05 -12.22 8.11
C LEU A 98 13.38 -11.04 7.37
N PRO A 99 12.12 -11.19 6.95
CA PRO A 99 11.44 -10.14 6.20
C PRO A 99 11.14 -8.95 7.11
N ILE A 100 11.53 -7.76 6.68
CA ILE A 100 11.10 -6.48 7.26
C ILE A 100 10.06 -5.87 6.33
N TYR A 101 8.98 -5.32 6.89
CA TYR A 101 7.92 -4.69 6.11
C TYR A 101 8.06 -3.17 6.13
N ILE A 102 8.01 -2.56 4.94
CA ILE A 102 8.06 -1.12 4.74
C ILE A 102 6.72 -0.71 4.10
N PRO A 103 5.80 -0.12 4.87
CA PRO A 103 4.55 0.39 4.31
C PRO A 103 4.81 1.65 3.50
N GLN A 104 4.25 1.71 2.29
CA GLN A 104 4.08 2.96 1.56
C GLN A 104 2.68 3.50 1.83
N ILE A 105 2.58 4.75 2.27
CA ILE A 105 1.32 5.39 2.65
C ILE A 105 1.11 6.60 1.76
N ASN A 106 -0.09 6.74 1.23
CA ASN A 106 -0.52 7.91 0.48
C ASN A 106 -1.40 8.78 1.39
N TYR A 107 -0.99 10.04 1.59
CA TYR A 107 -1.75 11.02 2.37
C TYR A 107 -2.49 11.97 1.44
N GLN A 108 -3.79 12.12 1.66
CA GLN A 108 -4.64 13.09 0.98
C GLN A 108 -5.20 14.04 2.03
N THR A 109 -4.85 15.31 1.98
CA THR A 109 -5.35 16.33 2.92
C THR A 109 -5.93 17.50 2.15
N VAL A 110 -7.11 17.96 2.56
CA VAL A 110 -7.74 19.16 2.03
C VAL A 110 -7.97 20.13 3.17
N ARG A 111 -7.81 21.43 2.92
CA ARG A 111 -8.20 22.49 3.83
C ARG A 111 -9.03 23.48 3.05
N THR A 112 -10.28 23.69 3.46
CA THR A 112 -11.20 24.56 2.74
C THR A 112 -12.27 25.09 3.66
N THR A 113 -12.91 26.19 3.24
CA THR A 113 -14.12 26.72 3.86
C THR A 113 -15.16 26.84 2.76
N VAL A 114 -16.29 26.16 2.93
CA VAL A 114 -17.36 26.10 1.93
C VAL A 114 -18.69 26.46 2.54
N THR A 115 -19.55 27.11 1.77
CA THR A 115 -20.93 27.39 2.16
C THR A 115 -21.86 26.57 1.29
N ILE A 116 -22.67 25.72 1.91
CA ILE A 116 -23.64 24.85 1.23
C ILE A 116 -25.05 25.21 1.69
N PRO A 117 -26.09 25.04 0.85
CA PRO A 117 -27.46 25.18 1.30
C PRO A 117 -27.82 24.05 2.28
N ASP A 118 -28.84 24.25 3.09
CA ASP A 118 -29.38 23.22 3.99
C ASP A 118 -29.82 21.96 3.21
N GLY A 119 -29.35 20.79 3.64
CA GLY A 119 -29.53 19.52 2.93
C GLY A 119 -28.77 19.41 1.61
N GLY A 120 -27.94 20.39 1.28
CA GLY A 120 -27.15 20.43 0.06
C GLY A 120 -25.87 19.60 0.17
N SER A 121 -25.34 19.22 -1.00
CA SER A 121 -24.01 18.64 -1.11
C SER A 121 -23.13 19.45 -2.06
N LEU A 122 -21.82 19.44 -1.80
CA LEU A 122 -20.82 20.10 -2.63
C LEU A 122 -19.60 19.20 -2.79
N LEU A 123 -19.10 19.08 -4.03
CA LEU A 123 -17.80 18.47 -4.30
C LEU A 123 -16.71 19.47 -3.94
N VAL A 124 -15.85 19.10 -2.99
CA VAL A 124 -14.85 19.99 -2.40
C VAL A 124 -13.45 19.72 -2.95
N ALA A 125 -13.14 18.47 -3.28
CA ALA A 125 -11.89 18.11 -3.92
C ALA A 125 -12.05 16.93 -4.88
N GLY A 126 -11.17 16.88 -5.88
CA GLY A 126 -11.04 15.77 -6.81
C GLY A 126 -9.59 15.61 -7.26
N MET A 127 -9.12 14.38 -7.41
CA MET A 127 -7.77 14.07 -7.90
C MET A 127 -7.84 12.88 -8.86
N ASN A 128 -7.22 13.01 -10.04
CA ASN A 128 -7.01 11.91 -10.98
C ASN A 128 -5.51 11.60 -11.08
N ARG A 129 -5.12 10.35 -10.91
CA ARG A 129 -3.73 9.87 -11.02
C ARG A 129 -3.68 8.73 -12.03
N SER A 130 -2.91 8.93 -13.11
CA SER A 130 -2.66 7.90 -14.11
C SER A 130 -1.20 7.45 -14.05
N SER A 131 -0.95 6.15 -14.18
CA SER A 131 0.37 5.54 -14.24
C SER A 131 0.38 4.49 -15.35
N SER A 132 1.38 4.55 -16.24
CA SER A 132 1.57 3.58 -17.32
C SER A 132 2.98 3.02 -17.28
N SER A 133 3.10 1.71 -17.28
CA SER A 133 4.37 0.97 -17.31
C SER A 133 4.35 -0.02 -18.46
N ARG A 134 5.46 -0.06 -19.22
CA ARG A 134 5.68 -1.03 -20.30
C ARG A 134 6.94 -1.81 -19.98
N SER A 135 6.84 -3.12 -19.95
CA SER A 135 7.96 -4.04 -19.81
C SER A 135 8.13 -4.86 -21.08
N PHE A 136 9.38 -5.06 -21.48
CA PHE A 136 9.76 -5.93 -22.58
C PHE A 136 10.82 -6.90 -22.07
N SER A 137 10.62 -8.19 -22.33
CA SER A 137 11.58 -9.24 -22.03
C SER A 137 11.67 -10.17 -23.23
N GLY A 138 12.87 -10.54 -23.65
CA GLY A 138 13.04 -11.44 -24.78
C GLY A 138 14.39 -12.12 -24.75
N VAL A 139 14.46 -13.31 -25.36
CA VAL A 139 15.72 -14.03 -25.51
C VAL A 139 16.57 -13.30 -26.56
N PRO A 140 17.83 -12.94 -26.25
CA PRO A 140 18.74 -12.32 -27.21
C PRO A 140 18.80 -13.11 -28.53
N PHE A 141 18.87 -12.41 -29.66
CA PHE A 141 18.81 -12.92 -31.04
C PHE A 141 17.46 -13.55 -31.46
N LEU A 142 16.88 -14.47 -30.68
CA LEU A 142 15.64 -15.16 -31.08
C LEU A 142 14.42 -14.23 -31.11
N SER A 143 14.39 -13.18 -30.28
CA SER A 143 13.27 -12.23 -30.23
C SER A 143 13.12 -11.35 -31.49
N HIS A 144 14.18 -11.21 -32.30
CA HIS A 144 14.21 -10.32 -33.47
C HIS A 144 13.91 -11.03 -34.79
N ILE A 145 13.77 -12.36 -34.78
CA ILE A 145 13.48 -13.13 -35.99
C ILE A 145 12.06 -12.79 -36.46
N PRO A 146 11.86 -12.32 -37.71
CA PRO A 146 10.53 -12.13 -38.27
C PRO A 146 9.72 -13.42 -38.17
N PHE A 147 8.42 -13.33 -37.90
CA PHE A 147 7.49 -14.45 -37.69
C PHE A 147 7.72 -15.28 -36.40
N LEU A 148 8.96 -15.59 -36.01
CA LEU A 148 9.27 -16.43 -34.83
C LEU A 148 9.53 -15.65 -33.54
N GLY A 149 9.85 -14.37 -33.61
CA GLY A 149 10.22 -13.54 -32.45
C GLY A 149 9.14 -13.43 -31.38
N ARG A 150 7.86 -13.66 -31.73
CA ARG A 150 6.73 -13.67 -30.78
C ARG A 150 6.76 -14.87 -29.82
N LEU A 151 7.40 -15.97 -30.18
CA LEU A 151 7.55 -17.14 -29.30
C LEU A 151 8.66 -16.96 -28.25
N PHE A 152 9.56 -16.00 -28.45
CA PHE A 152 10.73 -15.76 -27.62
C PHE A 152 10.76 -14.36 -26.98
N SER A 153 9.63 -13.64 -27.00
CA SER A 153 9.47 -12.33 -26.38
C SER A 153 8.16 -12.24 -25.60
N SER A 154 8.20 -11.52 -24.49
CA SER A 154 7.06 -11.19 -23.64
C SER A 154 6.97 -9.67 -23.51
N HIS A 155 5.76 -9.15 -23.71
CA HIS A 155 5.46 -7.73 -23.57
C HIS A 155 4.46 -7.58 -22.43
N GLY A 156 4.83 -6.85 -21.39
CA GLY A 156 3.92 -6.46 -20.32
C GLY A 156 3.50 -5.01 -20.50
N ARG A 157 2.21 -4.72 -20.44
CA ARG A 157 1.68 -3.36 -20.32
C ARG A 157 0.80 -3.29 -19.10
N THR A 158 1.07 -2.32 -18.24
CA THR A 158 0.30 -2.04 -17.03
C THR A 158 -0.13 -0.60 -17.09
N GLU A 159 -1.44 -0.35 -16.93
CA GLU A 159 -2.01 0.99 -16.90
C GLU A 159 -2.94 1.06 -15.68
N GLN A 160 -2.76 2.10 -14.86
CA GLN A 160 -3.47 2.31 -13.61
C GLN A 160 -4.03 3.72 -13.61
N GLU A 161 -5.33 3.87 -13.36
CA GLU A 161 -5.99 5.16 -13.19
C GLU A 161 -6.72 5.15 -11.84
N LEU A 162 -6.45 6.16 -11.00
CA LEU A 162 -7.02 6.33 -9.67
C LEU A 162 -7.71 7.68 -9.59
N LYS A 163 -9.01 7.66 -9.29
CA LYS A 163 -9.85 8.86 -9.14
C LYS A 163 -10.35 8.96 -7.71
N SER A 164 -10.01 10.04 -7.03
CA SER A 164 -10.45 10.37 -5.68
C SER A 164 -11.35 11.60 -5.73
N PHE A 165 -12.47 11.55 -5.02
CA PHE A 165 -13.42 12.64 -4.88
C PHE A 165 -13.80 12.79 -3.41
N ILE A 166 -13.83 14.04 -2.93
CA ILE A 166 -14.26 14.38 -1.58
C ILE A 166 -15.46 15.30 -1.73
N TYR A 167 -16.64 14.79 -1.38
CA TYR A 167 -17.87 15.56 -1.28
C TYR A 167 -18.25 15.74 0.17
N VAL A 168 -19.02 16.78 0.43
CA VAL A 168 -19.50 17.13 1.76
C VAL A 168 -20.98 17.44 1.65
N GLU A 169 -21.75 16.96 2.62
CA GLU A 169 -23.17 17.19 2.79
C GLU A 169 -23.41 17.73 4.20
N GLY A 170 -24.38 18.62 4.36
CA GLY A 170 -24.72 19.17 5.66
C GLY A 170 -26.19 19.52 5.76
N THR A 171 -26.76 19.22 6.91
CA THR A 171 -28.17 19.45 7.23
C THR A 171 -28.27 20.15 8.58
N ILE A 172 -29.11 21.17 8.66
CA ILE A 172 -29.44 21.88 9.90
C ILE A 172 -30.52 21.07 10.61
N LEU A 173 -30.23 20.63 11.83
CA LEU A 173 -31.19 19.92 12.67
C LEU A 173 -31.69 20.85 13.77
N LEU A 174 -33.01 20.96 13.89
CA LEU A 174 -33.68 21.67 14.98
C LEU A 174 -34.13 20.66 16.04
N PHE A 175 -33.93 20.99 17.32
CA PHE A 175 -34.28 20.06 18.41
C PHE A 175 -35.79 19.84 18.50
N GLU A 176 -36.58 20.90 18.30
CA GLU A 176 -38.05 20.81 18.34
C GLU A 176 -38.60 19.89 17.25
N GLU A 177 -38.00 19.88 16.06
CA GLU A 177 -38.41 18.99 14.96
C GLU A 177 -38.09 17.52 15.24
N ILE A 178 -37.01 17.23 15.97
CA ILE A 178 -36.63 15.87 16.35
C ILE A 178 -37.55 15.34 17.45
N GLU A 179 -37.96 16.19 18.40
CA GLU A 179 -38.88 15.81 19.47
C GLU A 179 -40.28 15.46 18.94
N ASP A 180 -40.79 16.16 17.93
CA ASP A 180 -42.08 15.86 17.29
C ASP A 180 -42.07 14.58 16.43
N ARG A 181 -40.88 14.08 16.07
CA ARG A 181 -40.69 12.85 15.25
C ARG A 181 -40.43 11.59 16.09
N LEU A 182 -40.27 11.70 17.40
CA LEU A 182 -40.10 10.59 18.35
C LEU A 182 -41.44 10.14 18.92
#